data_AF-A0A967HWR0-F1
#
_entry.id   AF-A0A967HWR0-F1
#
_cell.length_a   1.000
_cell.length_b   1.000
_cell.length_c   1.000
_cell.angle_alpha   90.00
_cell.angle_beta   90.00
_cell.angle_gamma   90.00
#
_symmetry.space_group_name_H-M   'P 1'
#
loop_
_entity.id
_entity.type
_entity.pdbx_description
1 polymer ?
#
loop_
_entity_poly.entity_id
_entity_poly.type
_entity_poly.pdbx_seq_one_letter_code
_entity_poly.pdbx_strand_id
1 'polypeptide(L)'
;FCDGVETCDAALDCQAGVNPCVGLFCDDVGDVCVPPPPAPVILNEYNAVSDVDFLKNLGTDSFWGTIQGNGGDWFELVVTIDHLDLRGWELVIENAGAPPEILTLSSDPLWADVRSGTIITVSEELPDDVSYDPAGGDWWINVQAADGASGTYITASDFEVSNVNWQLTIRDSGGAVVFGPAGEGIYPVSGIGNDEVFKLEEDPSPDITPLSNYNDGTSSTFGAPNIWSGGA
;
A
#
# COMPACT_ATOMS: atom_id res chain seq x y z
N PHE A 1 10.71 13.39 -22.88
CA PHE A 1 11.51 12.17 -23.16
C PHE A 1 11.48 11.34 -21.89
N CYS A 2 10.71 10.24 -21.82
CA CYS A 2 10.74 9.24 -20.75
C CYS A 2 10.26 7.91 -21.34
N ASP A 3 11.19 7.03 -21.73
CA ASP A 3 10.90 5.65 -22.14
C ASP A 3 11.20 4.64 -21.01
N GLY A 4 11.33 5.14 -19.77
CA GLY A 4 11.49 4.34 -18.57
C GLY A 4 12.93 4.04 -18.15
N VAL A 5 13.93 4.85 -18.55
CA VAL A 5 15.33 4.54 -18.20
C VAL A 5 16.17 5.64 -17.51
N GLU A 6 15.93 6.98 -17.52
CA GLU A 6 16.96 7.97 -17.04
C GLU A 6 16.46 9.35 -16.45
N THR A 7 17.28 10.10 -15.67
CA THR A 7 17.04 11.46 -15.03
C THR A 7 17.94 12.62 -15.53
N CYS A 8 17.45 13.87 -15.42
CA CYS A 8 18.08 15.14 -15.82
C CYS A 8 18.82 15.94 -14.71
N ASP A 9 19.98 16.54 -15.05
CA ASP A 9 20.68 17.66 -14.37
C ASP A 9 20.77 18.85 -15.35
N ALA A 10 20.56 20.09 -14.87
CA ALA A 10 20.58 21.30 -15.70
C ALA A 10 21.98 21.74 -16.20
N ALA A 11 23.06 21.13 -15.72
CA ALA A 11 24.45 21.46 -16.07
C ALA A 11 25.21 20.30 -16.76
N LEU A 12 24.72 19.07 -16.67
CA LEU A 12 25.37 17.86 -17.17
C LEU A 12 24.30 16.93 -17.78
N ASP A 13 24.39 16.63 -19.08
CA ASP A 13 23.45 15.77 -19.82
C ASP A 13 23.04 14.46 -19.10
N CYS A 14 21.82 13.97 -19.41
CA CYS A 14 21.06 12.88 -18.77
C CYS A 14 21.87 11.63 -18.41
N GLN A 15 21.58 11.05 -17.23
CA GLN A 15 22.20 9.82 -16.73
C GLN A 15 21.16 8.73 -16.44
N ALA A 16 21.43 7.51 -16.91
CA ALA A 16 20.64 6.31 -16.69
C ALA A 16 20.31 6.00 -15.23
N GLY A 17 19.08 5.58 -14.97
CA GLY A 17 18.68 4.82 -13.77
C GLY A 17 18.24 5.64 -12.57
N VAL A 18 17.85 6.90 -12.74
CA VAL A 18 17.32 7.72 -11.64
C VAL A 18 15.90 8.16 -12.03
N ASN A 19 15.01 8.38 -11.06
CA ASN A 19 13.72 9.04 -11.26
C ASN A 19 13.89 10.57 -11.18
N PRO A 20 13.58 11.34 -12.26
CA PRO A 20 13.77 12.80 -12.27
C PRO A 20 12.73 13.56 -11.44
N CYS A 21 11.62 12.91 -11.13
CA CYS A 21 10.48 13.50 -10.43
C CYS A 21 10.27 12.76 -9.10
N VAL A 22 11.28 12.72 -8.22
CA VAL A 22 11.15 12.13 -6.88
C VAL A 22 10.00 12.83 -6.14
N GLY A 23 8.91 12.09 -5.87
CA GLY A 23 7.70 12.61 -5.23
C GLY A 23 6.77 13.43 -6.12
N LEU A 24 6.98 13.45 -7.45
CA LEU A 24 6.16 14.17 -8.43
C LEU A 24 5.81 13.26 -9.62
N PHE A 25 4.81 13.66 -10.41
CA PHE A 25 4.46 12.94 -11.64
C PHE A 25 5.20 13.53 -12.83
N CYS A 26 5.59 12.68 -13.78
CA CYS A 26 6.14 13.12 -15.04
C CYS A 26 5.01 13.44 -16.03
N ASP A 27 4.92 14.69 -16.47
CA ASP A 27 4.09 15.06 -17.63
C ASP A 27 4.95 14.97 -18.90
N ASP A 28 4.80 13.87 -19.63
CA ASP A 28 5.53 13.61 -20.88
C ASP A 28 5.21 14.60 -22.01
N VAL A 29 4.03 15.22 -21.97
CA VAL A 29 3.57 16.17 -22.99
C VAL A 29 4.13 17.56 -22.70
N GLY A 30 4.13 17.94 -21.42
CA GLY A 30 4.65 19.21 -20.92
C GLY A 30 6.17 19.24 -20.69
N ASP A 31 6.83 18.09 -20.62
CA ASP A 31 8.24 17.92 -20.27
C ASP A 31 8.58 18.58 -18.92
N VAL A 32 7.68 18.40 -17.93
CA VAL A 32 7.78 18.98 -16.59
C VAL A 32 7.39 17.97 -15.50
N CYS A 33 8.00 18.08 -14.31
CA CYS A 33 7.48 17.41 -13.13
C CYS A 33 6.28 18.20 -12.60
N VAL A 34 5.13 17.54 -12.47
CA VAL A 34 3.89 18.14 -11.98
C VAL A 34 3.54 17.56 -10.60
N PRO A 35 2.80 18.31 -9.75
CA PRO A 35 2.22 17.74 -8.55
C PRO A 35 1.46 16.46 -8.87
N PRO A 36 1.52 15.44 -7.99
CA PRO A 36 0.73 14.24 -8.18
C PRO A 36 -0.76 14.60 -8.31
N PRO A 37 -1.51 13.94 -9.21
CA PRO A 37 -2.95 14.01 -9.14
C PRO A 37 -3.41 13.49 -7.76
N PRO A 38 -4.61 13.88 -7.29
CA PRO A 38 -5.15 13.39 -6.04
C PRO A 38 -5.12 11.85 -5.99
N ALA A 39 -4.49 11.28 -4.96
CA ALA A 39 -4.31 9.85 -4.81
C ALA A 39 -5.61 9.20 -4.32
N PRO A 40 -6.37 8.46 -5.16
CA PRO A 40 -7.71 7.98 -4.83
C PRO A 40 -7.73 6.83 -3.82
N VAL A 41 -6.63 6.08 -3.76
CA VAL A 41 -6.33 5.04 -2.79
C VAL A 41 -4.86 5.16 -2.44
N ILE A 42 -4.53 4.98 -1.17
CA ILE A 42 -3.17 5.11 -0.65
C ILE A 42 -2.80 3.88 0.17
N LEU A 43 -1.50 3.57 0.23
CA LEU A 43 -0.97 2.62 1.21
C LEU A 43 -1.11 3.23 2.60
N ASN A 44 -1.67 2.50 3.55
CA ASN A 44 -1.87 2.96 4.92
C ASN A 44 -0.94 2.26 5.90
N GLU A 45 -0.81 0.94 5.78
CA GLU A 45 0.01 0.11 6.67
C GLU A 45 0.47 -1.17 5.95
N TYR A 46 1.61 -1.75 6.31
CA TYR A 46 1.93 -3.15 5.99
C TYR A 46 2.74 -3.80 7.11
N ASN A 47 2.65 -5.13 7.19
CA ASN A 47 3.31 -5.91 8.22
C ASN A 47 4.67 -6.44 7.77
N ALA A 48 5.74 -6.05 8.45
CA ALA A 48 7.07 -6.60 8.21
C ALA A 48 7.52 -7.56 9.32
N VAL A 49 6.62 -7.88 10.28
CA VAL A 49 6.93 -8.76 11.40
C VAL A 49 7.13 -10.19 10.90
N SER A 50 8.32 -10.75 11.11
CA SER A 50 8.62 -12.12 10.69
C SER A 50 7.77 -13.16 11.41
N ASP A 51 7.61 -14.33 10.80
CA ASP A 51 6.81 -15.47 11.29
C ASP A 51 7.17 -15.93 12.73
N VAL A 52 8.39 -15.67 13.18
CA VAL A 52 8.89 -16.03 14.52
C VAL A 52 8.97 -14.87 15.50
N ASP A 53 8.87 -13.63 15.02
CA ASP A 53 8.99 -12.43 15.84
C ASP A 53 7.61 -11.92 16.31
N PHE A 54 7.64 -11.05 17.30
CA PHE A 54 6.49 -10.27 17.75
C PHE A 54 6.74 -8.80 17.41
N LEU A 55 5.67 -8.00 17.36
CA LEU A 55 5.81 -6.54 17.32
C LEU A 55 6.76 -6.04 18.41
N LYS A 56 7.72 -5.23 17.98
CA LYS A 56 8.78 -4.66 18.80
C LYS A 56 8.24 -3.91 20.01
N ASN A 57 9.07 -3.83 21.06
CA ASN A 57 8.77 -3.10 22.30
C ASN A 57 7.49 -3.56 23.02
N LEU A 58 7.13 -4.86 22.89
CA LEU A 58 5.87 -5.41 23.41
C LEU A 58 4.65 -4.72 22.76
N GLY A 59 4.78 -4.41 21.47
CA GLY A 59 3.73 -3.88 20.64
C GLY A 59 2.53 -4.80 20.56
N THR A 60 1.41 -4.22 20.14
CA THR A 60 0.18 -4.95 19.90
C THR A 60 -0.47 -4.42 18.64
N ASP A 61 -1.13 -5.32 17.94
CA ASP A 61 -2.13 -4.96 16.95
C ASP A 61 -3.51 -4.89 17.62
N SER A 62 -4.38 -4.01 17.14
CA SER A 62 -5.70 -3.82 17.75
C SER A 62 -6.73 -4.91 17.42
N PHE A 63 -6.51 -5.66 16.33
CA PHE A 63 -7.29 -6.79 15.87
C PHE A 63 -6.65 -8.13 16.31
N TRP A 64 -5.37 -8.33 16.02
CA TRP A 64 -4.63 -9.57 16.29
C TRP A 64 -4.15 -9.69 17.74
N GLY A 65 -3.96 -8.57 18.44
CA GLY A 65 -3.33 -8.55 19.76
C GLY A 65 -1.81 -8.72 19.67
N THR A 66 -1.25 -9.54 20.57
CA THR A 66 0.18 -9.87 20.58
C THR A 66 0.37 -11.32 20.13
N ILE A 67 0.67 -11.50 18.85
CA ILE A 67 0.91 -12.81 18.23
C ILE A 67 2.21 -12.79 17.43
N GLN A 68 2.79 -13.98 17.17
CA GLN A 68 3.95 -14.08 16.27
C GLN A 68 3.52 -13.81 14.83
N GLY A 69 4.40 -13.19 14.04
CA GLY A 69 4.12 -12.81 12.65
C GLY A 69 3.08 -11.73 12.48
N ASN A 70 2.43 -11.25 13.55
CA ASN A 70 1.43 -10.18 13.52
C ASN A 70 0.35 -10.35 12.44
N GLY A 71 -0.12 -11.59 12.23
CA GLY A 71 -1.16 -11.90 11.25
C GLY A 71 -0.65 -12.28 9.87
N GLY A 72 0.67 -12.47 9.70
CA GLY A 72 1.25 -12.97 8.46
C GLY A 72 1.43 -11.89 7.40
N ASP A 73 1.33 -12.28 6.13
CA ASP A 73 1.54 -11.38 5.01
C ASP A 73 0.27 -10.56 4.73
N TRP A 74 0.34 -9.26 5.05
CA TRP A 74 -0.75 -8.33 4.77
C TRP A 74 -0.30 -6.88 4.58
N PHE A 75 -1.10 -6.15 3.82
CA PHE A 75 -1.04 -4.70 3.71
C PHE A 75 -2.44 -4.08 3.70
N GLU A 76 -2.49 -2.80 4.04
CA GLU A 76 -3.72 -2.04 4.24
C GLU A 76 -3.71 -0.78 3.40
N LEU A 77 -4.86 -0.49 2.80
CA LEU A 77 -5.12 0.68 1.96
C LEU A 77 -6.22 1.53 2.56
N VAL A 78 -6.21 2.82 2.26
CA VAL A 78 -7.33 3.73 2.54
C VAL A 78 -7.83 4.37 1.25
N VAL A 79 -9.14 4.32 1.04
CA VAL A 79 -9.82 5.03 -0.05
C VAL A 79 -10.02 6.49 0.36
N THR A 80 -9.59 7.43 -0.47
CA THR A 80 -9.64 8.87 -0.14
C THR A 80 -10.65 9.64 -0.98
N ILE A 81 -11.09 9.07 -2.12
CA ILE A 81 -12.09 9.65 -3.01
C ILE A 81 -13.41 8.88 -2.88
N ASP A 82 -14.51 9.62 -2.76
CA ASP A 82 -15.83 9.04 -2.53
C ASP A 82 -16.42 8.46 -3.83
N HIS A 83 -17.20 7.37 -3.71
CA HIS A 83 -17.82 6.67 -4.84
C HIS A 83 -16.81 6.18 -5.88
N LEU A 84 -15.73 5.54 -5.42
CA LEU A 84 -14.64 5.05 -6.25
C LEU A 84 -14.94 3.65 -6.81
N ASP A 85 -14.73 3.49 -8.11
CA ASP A 85 -14.81 2.20 -8.81
C ASP A 85 -13.41 1.58 -8.91
N LEU A 86 -13.16 0.54 -8.13
CA LEU A 86 -11.89 -0.16 -8.00
C LEU A 86 -11.79 -1.43 -8.86
N ARG A 87 -12.83 -1.75 -9.63
CA ARG A 87 -12.85 -2.99 -10.42
C ARG A 87 -11.72 -3.03 -11.43
N GLY A 88 -10.96 -4.12 -11.43
CA GLY A 88 -9.84 -4.33 -12.35
C GLY A 88 -8.58 -3.53 -12.02
N TRP A 89 -8.53 -2.84 -10.87
CA TRP A 89 -7.30 -2.17 -10.43
C TRP A 89 -6.25 -3.20 -10.02
N GLU A 90 -4.98 -2.85 -10.19
CA GLU A 90 -3.84 -3.70 -9.89
C GLU A 90 -3.04 -3.17 -8.70
N LEU A 91 -2.67 -4.08 -7.81
CA LEU A 91 -1.77 -3.91 -6.69
C LEU A 91 -0.46 -4.60 -7.06
N VAL A 92 0.54 -3.81 -7.41
CA VAL A 92 1.85 -4.29 -7.88
C VAL A 92 2.80 -4.26 -6.69
N ILE A 93 3.22 -5.44 -6.26
CA ILE A 93 4.02 -5.68 -5.07
C ILE A 93 5.44 -6.00 -5.50
N GLU A 94 6.40 -5.25 -5.00
CA GLU A 94 7.82 -5.51 -5.18
C GLU A 94 8.45 -5.88 -3.84
N ASN A 95 9.20 -6.97 -3.82
CA ASN A 95 9.90 -7.42 -2.62
C ASN A 95 11.29 -7.96 -2.97
N ALA A 96 12.32 -7.52 -2.26
CA ALA A 96 13.71 -7.99 -2.40
C ALA A 96 14.29 -7.97 -3.83
N GLY A 97 13.76 -7.13 -4.73
CA GLY A 97 14.16 -7.10 -6.14
C GLY A 97 13.74 -8.34 -6.95
N ALA A 98 12.82 -9.15 -6.41
CA ALA A 98 12.16 -10.22 -7.15
C ALA A 98 11.25 -9.64 -8.26
N PRO A 99 10.85 -10.44 -9.26
CA PRO A 99 9.82 -10.03 -10.20
C PRO A 99 8.56 -9.58 -9.45
N PRO A 100 7.92 -8.45 -9.84
CA PRO A 100 6.76 -7.96 -9.13
C PRO A 100 5.60 -8.95 -9.16
N GLU A 101 4.94 -9.11 -8.02
CA GLU A 101 3.67 -9.82 -7.88
C GLU A 101 2.52 -8.85 -8.17
N ILE A 102 1.46 -9.34 -8.81
CA ILE A 102 0.33 -8.50 -9.21
C ILE A 102 -0.96 -9.14 -8.71
N LEU A 103 -1.63 -8.44 -7.80
CA LEU A 103 -2.97 -8.77 -7.35
C LEU A 103 -3.96 -7.84 -8.05
N THR A 104 -5.00 -8.39 -8.66
CA THR A 104 -6.03 -7.63 -9.36
C THR A 104 -7.33 -7.70 -8.60
N LEU A 105 -7.91 -6.54 -8.29
CA LEU A 105 -9.26 -6.46 -7.75
C LEU A 105 -10.26 -6.89 -8.84
N SER A 106 -11.15 -7.82 -8.51
CA SER A 106 -12.01 -8.47 -9.50
C SER A 106 -13.10 -7.52 -10.06
N SER A 107 -13.94 -8.03 -10.95
CA SER A 107 -15.12 -7.30 -11.42
C SER A 107 -16.32 -7.36 -10.45
N ASP A 108 -16.14 -7.85 -9.22
CA ASP A 108 -17.22 -8.01 -8.26
C ASP A 108 -17.89 -6.65 -7.92
N PRO A 109 -19.23 -6.58 -7.78
CA PRO A 109 -19.93 -5.35 -7.42
C PRO A 109 -19.48 -4.70 -6.11
N LEU A 110 -18.85 -5.44 -5.18
CA LEU A 110 -18.24 -4.88 -3.97
C LEU A 110 -17.35 -3.66 -4.29
N TRP A 111 -16.61 -3.73 -5.40
CA TRP A 111 -15.63 -2.72 -5.79
C TRP A 111 -16.21 -1.57 -6.63
N ALA A 112 -17.50 -1.60 -6.98
CA ALA A 112 -18.06 -0.66 -7.95
C ALA A 112 -18.38 0.73 -7.37
N ASP A 113 -18.46 0.86 -6.03
CA ASP A 113 -18.89 2.09 -5.36
C ASP A 113 -18.32 2.21 -3.93
N VAL A 114 -16.99 2.22 -3.80
CA VAL A 114 -16.32 2.27 -2.49
C VAL A 114 -16.26 3.71 -1.97
N ARG A 115 -16.67 3.92 -0.71
CA ARG A 115 -16.75 5.24 -0.08
C ARG A 115 -15.38 5.73 0.41
N SER A 116 -15.17 7.04 0.40
CA SER A 116 -13.99 7.65 1.04
C SER A 116 -13.97 7.35 2.55
N GLY A 117 -12.79 7.04 3.08
CA GLY A 117 -12.58 6.59 4.45
C GLY A 117 -12.67 5.06 4.64
N THR A 118 -12.96 4.30 3.57
CA THR A 118 -12.94 2.83 3.64
C THR A 118 -11.51 2.32 3.80
N ILE A 119 -11.32 1.41 4.74
CA ILE A 119 -10.08 0.67 4.95
C ILE A 119 -10.20 -0.67 4.21
N ILE A 120 -9.22 -1.00 3.38
CA ILE A 120 -9.15 -2.28 2.66
C ILE A 120 -7.89 -2.99 3.10
N THR A 121 -8.03 -4.15 3.73
CA THR A 121 -6.91 -5.05 4.01
C THR A 121 -6.85 -6.16 2.95
N VAL A 122 -5.64 -6.47 2.51
CA VAL A 122 -5.33 -7.65 1.71
C VAL A 122 -4.42 -8.52 2.56
N SER A 123 -4.86 -9.74 2.85
CA SER A 123 -4.14 -10.69 3.70
C SER A 123 -4.06 -12.06 3.05
N GLU A 124 -3.03 -12.83 3.38
CA GLU A 124 -2.95 -14.22 2.95
C GLU A 124 -3.90 -15.13 3.74
N GLU A 125 -3.97 -14.98 5.05
CA GLU A 125 -4.53 -16.00 5.95
C GLU A 125 -5.95 -15.69 6.46
N LEU A 126 -6.29 -14.41 6.60
CA LEU A 126 -7.60 -14.02 7.13
C LEU A 126 -8.67 -14.20 6.04
N PRO A 127 -9.73 -15.00 6.27
CA PRO A 127 -10.82 -15.14 5.31
C PRO A 127 -11.47 -13.80 4.96
N ASP A 128 -12.08 -13.76 3.77
CA ASP A 128 -12.82 -12.60 3.29
C ASP A 128 -13.80 -12.06 4.35
N ASP A 129 -13.68 -10.76 4.66
CA ASP A 129 -14.71 -9.98 5.35
C ASP A 129 -15.23 -8.91 4.40
N VAL A 130 -16.38 -9.21 3.81
CA VAL A 130 -17.03 -8.37 2.80
C VAL A 130 -18.39 -7.87 3.27
N SER A 131 -18.61 -7.81 4.59
CA SER A 131 -19.87 -7.31 5.16
C SER A 131 -20.06 -5.79 5.06
N TYR A 132 -19.13 -5.10 4.40
CA TYR A 132 -19.09 -3.66 4.12
C TYR A 132 -20.46 -2.96 4.10
N ASP A 133 -20.70 -2.14 5.12
CA ASP A 133 -21.90 -1.32 5.28
C ASP A 133 -21.57 0.03 5.93
N PRO A 134 -21.13 1.02 5.14
CA PRO A 134 -20.83 2.36 5.65
C PRO A 134 -22.01 3.05 6.33
N ALA A 135 -23.25 2.74 5.90
CA ALA A 135 -24.45 3.28 6.52
C ALA A 135 -24.72 2.66 7.90
N GLY A 136 -24.33 1.40 8.08
CA GLY A 136 -24.31 0.68 9.36
C GLY A 136 -23.10 0.98 10.24
N GLY A 137 -22.08 1.67 9.68
CA GLY A 137 -20.84 2.02 10.38
C GLY A 137 -19.70 1.01 10.21
N ASP A 138 -19.85 0.05 9.29
CA ASP A 138 -18.79 -0.85 8.88
C ASP A 138 -18.05 -0.25 7.67
N TRP A 139 -16.81 0.15 7.91
CA TRP A 139 -15.95 0.85 6.94
C TRP A 139 -14.75 0.00 6.51
N TRP A 140 -14.75 -1.29 6.86
CA TRP A 140 -13.63 -2.17 6.62
C TRP A 140 -14.01 -3.27 5.63
N ILE A 141 -13.07 -3.61 4.75
CA ILE A 141 -13.13 -4.76 3.85
C ILE A 141 -11.83 -5.53 4.04
N ASN A 142 -11.93 -6.83 4.29
CA ASN A 142 -10.80 -7.74 4.15
C ASN A 142 -11.01 -8.66 2.97
N VAL A 143 -9.99 -8.85 2.15
CA VAL A 143 -9.99 -9.87 1.10
C VAL A 143 -8.78 -10.78 1.22
N GLN A 144 -9.05 -12.08 1.10
CA GLN A 144 -8.05 -13.11 1.21
C GLN A 144 -7.40 -13.36 -0.15
N ALA A 145 -6.07 -13.22 -0.25
CA ALA A 145 -5.33 -13.48 -1.48
C ALA A 145 -4.72 -14.90 -1.53
N ALA A 146 -4.34 -15.49 -0.39
CA ALA A 146 -3.75 -16.83 -0.34
C ALA A 146 -4.51 -17.77 0.61
N ASP A 147 -3.90 -18.89 1.03
CA ASP A 147 -4.36 -19.75 2.13
C ASP A 147 -5.87 -20.07 2.23
N GLY A 148 -6.48 -20.36 1.08
CA GLY A 148 -7.92 -20.67 0.97
C GLY A 148 -8.72 -19.65 0.20
N ALA A 149 -8.07 -18.60 -0.31
CA ALA A 149 -8.63 -17.57 -1.15
C ALA A 149 -9.51 -18.13 -2.28
N SER A 150 -10.71 -17.56 -2.39
CA SER A 150 -11.70 -17.97 -3.39
C SER A 150 -11.39 -17.43 -4.79
N GLY A 151 -10.59 -16.36 -4.88
CA GLY A 151 -10.39 -15.60 -6.12
C GLY A 151 -11.60 -14.73 -6.52
N THR A 152 -12.61 -14.60 -5.65
CA THR A 152 -13.86 -13.89 -5.95
C THR A 152 -13.66 -12.38 -5.98
N TYR A 153 -12.91 -11.83 -5.02
CA TYR A 153 -12.75 -10.38 -4.85
C TYR A 153 -11.39 -9.87 -5.28
N ILE A 154 -10.35 -10.69 -5.19
CA ILE A 154 -8.98 -10.38 -5.58
C ILE A 154 -8.31 -11.61 -6.20
N THR A 155 -7.23 -11.44 -6.95
CA THR A 155 -6.38 -12.54 -7.41
C THR A 155 -6.06 -13.49 -6.24
N ALA A 156 -6.35 -14.78 -6.40
CA ALA A 156 -5.95 -15.81 -5.45
C ALA A 156 -4.49 -16.24 -5.73
N SER A 157 -3.54 -15.58 -5.08
CA SER A 157 -2.10 -15.78 -5.18
C SER A 157 -1.45 -15.49 -3.83
N ASP A 158 -0.38 -16.23 -3.54
CA ASP A 158 0.63 -15.84 -2.56
C ASP A 158 1.20 -14.45 -2.92
N PHE A 159 1.55 -13.69 -1.88
CA PHE A 159 2.38 -12.51 -1.95
C PHE A 159 3.18 -12.33 -0.65
N GLU A 160 4.46 -11.99 -0.75
CA GLU A 160 5.30 -11.79 0.43
C GLU A 160 5.28 -10.32 0.88
N VAL A 161 5.18 -10.09 2.18
CA VAL A 161 5.41 -8.79 2.84
C VAL A 161 6.59 -8.93 3.80
N SER A 162 7.62 -8.09 3.61
CA SER A 162 8.84 -8.21 4.40
C SER A 162 9.51 -6.86 4.62
N ASN A 163 10.57 -6.85 5.42
CA ASN A 163 11.43 -5.69 5.65
C ASN A 163 12.61 -5.62 4.64
N VAL A 164 12.44 -6.21 3.45
CA VAL A 164 13.51 -6.35 2.45
C VAL A 164 13.17 -5.58 1.17
N ASN A 165 13.12 -4.25 1.28
CA ASN A 165 12.78 -3.34 0.17
C ASN A 165 11.36 -3.56 -0.36
N TRP A 166 10.39 -3.80 0.53
CA TRP A 166 9.00 -4.00 0.12
C TRP A 166 8.37 -2.68 -0.35
N GLN A 167 7.70 -2.70 -1.50
CA GLN A 167 7.02 -1.55 -2.09
C GLN A 167 5.69 -1.94 -2.75
N LEU A 168 4.73 -1.01 -2.68
CA LEU A 168 3.44 -1.11 -3.38
C LEU A 168 3.28 0.00 -4.42
N THR A 169 2.87 -0.38 -5.63
CA THR A 169 2.34 0.53 -6.66
C THR A 169 0.90 0.17 -6.99
N ILE A 170 0.01 1.16 -7.02
CA ILE A 170 -1.40 0.99 -7.34
C ILE A 170 -1.66 1.51 -8.75
N ARG A 171 -2.29 0.68 -9.59
CA ARG A 171 -2.71 1.06 -10.95
C ARG A 171 -4.22 0.95 -11.09
N ASP A 172 -4.80 1.89 -11.83
CA ASP A 172 -6.20 1.82 -12.20
C ASP A 172 -6.47 0.72 -13.25
N SER A 173 -7.75 0.50 -13.56
CA SER A 173 -8.17 -0.47 -14.58
C SER A 173 -7.64 -0.20 -16.00
N GLY A 174 -7.12 1.00 -16.28
CA GLY A 174 -6.45 1.36 -17.53
C GLY A 174 -4.94 1.11 -17.50
N GLY A 175 -4.39 0.70 -16.35
CA GLY A 175 -2.96 0.51 -16.12
C GLY A 175 -2.21 1.79 -15.74
N ALA A 176 -2.91 2.91 -15.50
CA ALA A 176 -2.27 4.15 -15.07
C ALA A 176 -1.91 4.07 -13.59
N VAL A 177 -0.69 4.47 -13.22
CA VAL A 177 -0.27 4.55 -11.81
C VAL A 177 -1.03 5.68 -11.13
N VAL A 178 -1.75 5.35 -10.06
CA VAL A 178 -2.53 6.32 -9.27
C VAL A 178 -1.94 6.56 -7.89
N PHE A 179 -1.08 5.66 -7.41
CA PHE A 179 -0.29 5.82 -6.20
C PHE A 179 0.97 4.94 -6.23
N GLY A 180 2.02 5.36 -5.54
CA GLY A 180 3.25 4.60 -5.41
C GLY A 180 4.31 4.85 -6.51
N PRO A 181 5.43 4.13 -6.46
CA PRO A 181 5.76 3.12 -5.46
C PRO A 181 5.88 3.74 -4.06
N ALA A 182 5.34 3.09 -3.04
CA ALA A 182 5.41 3.49 -1.64
C ALA A 182 5.90 2.32 -0.78
N GLY A 183 6.73 2.61 0.22
CA GLY A 183 7.40 1.60 1.04
C GLY A 183 8.89 1.87 1.18
N GLU A 184 9.65 0.81 1.47
CA GLU A 184 11.09 0.90 1.76
C GLU A 184 11.90 1.31 0.53
N GLY A 185 12.95 2.09 0.74
CA GLY A 185 13.76 2.63 -0.36
C GLY A 185 13.12 3.84 -1.06
N ILE A 186 11.80 4.06 -0.89
CA ILE A 186 11.11 5.29 -1.27
C ILE A 186 11.08 6.23 -0.06
N TYR A 187 10.33 5.87 0.98
CA TYR A 187 10.30 6.57 2.26
C TYR A 187 9.67 5.67 3.34
N PRO A 188 10.41 5.27 4.41
CA PRO A 188 11.79 5.66 4.67
C PRO A 188 12.77 4.96 3.72
N VAL A 189 13.80 5.68 3.27
CA VAL A 189 14.84 5.14 2.39
C VAL A 189 15.63 4.01 3.05
N SER A 190 15.74 4.03 4.38
CA SER A 190 16.44 3.01 5.17
C SER A 190 15.67 1.70 5.29
N GLY A 191 14.38 1.70 4.99
CA GLY A 191 13.50 0.60 5.35
C GLY A 191 13.13 0.57 6.83
N ILE A 192 12.47 -0.52 7.24
CA ILE A 192 12.01 -0.80 8.61
C ILE A 192 12.58 -2.15 9.10
N GLY A 193 12.36 -2.48 10.37
CA GLY A 193 12.76 -3.74 10.99
C GLY A 193 11.80 -4.90 10.69
N ASN A 194 12.29 -6.12 10.88
CA ASN A 194 11.50 -7.35 10.74
C ASN A 194 10.62 -7.66 11.96
N ASP A 195 10.51 -6.70 12.88
CA ASP A 195 9.68 -6.71 14.10
C ASP A 195 8.79 -5.46 14.16
N GLU A 196 8.60 -4.77 13.03
CA GLU A 196 7.89 -3.50 12.90
C GLU A 196 6.81 -3.57 11.81
N VAL A 197 5.89 -2.60 11.85
CA VAL A 197 5.00 -2.29 10.72
C VAL A 197 5.46 -1.01 10.06
N PHE A 198 5.17 -0.87 8.78
CA PHE A 198 5.26 0.42 8.10
C PHE A 198 3.90 1.06 8.16
N LYS A 199 3.78 2.33 8.56
CA LYS A 199 2.46 2.97 8.67
C LYS A 199 2.47 4.46 8.39
N LEU A 200 1.35 4.96 7.86
CA LEU A 200 1.10 6.38 7.70
C LEU A 200 0.78 7.01 9.07
N GLU A 201 1.56 8.00 9.48
CA GLU A 201 1.34 8.78 10.72
C GLU A 201 0.82 10.21 10.41
N GLU A 202 -0.16 10.31 9.51
CA GLU A 202 -0.94 11.53 9.27
C GLU A 202 -2.35 11.18 8.79
N ASP A 203 -3.23 12.19 8.68
CA ASP A 203 -4.62 12.00 8.22
C ASP A 203 -4.64 11.54 6.76
N PRO A 204 -5.27 10.39 6.44
CA PRO A 204 -5.48 9.98 5.06
C PRO A 204 -6.22 11.05 4.25
N SER A 205 -5.65 11.44 3.13
CA SER A 205 -6.25 12.40 2.21
C SER A 205 -5.77 12.17 0.79
N PRO A 206 -6.43 12.76 -0.22
CA PRO A 206 -5.96 12.67 -1.60
C PRO A 206 -4.61 13.36 -1.84
N ASP A 207 -4.09 14.14 -0.88
CA ASP A 207 -2.79 14.82 -0.99
C ASP A 207 -1.62 13.95 -0.48
N ILE A 208 -1.91 12.76 0.06
CA ILE A 208 -0.87 11.82 0.50
C ILE A 208 -0.04 11.36 -0.69
N THR A 209 1.27 11.35 -0.50
CA THR A 209 2.24 10.91 -1.51
C THR A 209 3.07 9.77 -0.96
N PRO A 210 3.82 9.03 -1.78
CA PRO A 210 4.78 8.05 -1.27
C PRO A 210 5.89 8.60 -0.36
N LEU A 211 6.03 9.93 -0.25
CA LEU A 211 6.97 10.63 0.64
C LEU A 211 6.28 11.33 1.82
N SER A 212 5.00 11.02 2.04
CA SER A 212 4.22 11.45 3.20
C SER A 212 4.81 10.91 4.51
N ASN A 213 4.20 11.26 5.65
CA ASN A 213 4.70 10.91 6.98
C ASN A 213 4.56 9.42 7.33
N TYR A 214 5.16 8.54 6.52
CA TYR A 214 5.31 7.12 6.82
C TYR A 214 6.46 6.91 7.80
N ASN A 215 6.22 6.06 8.79
CA ASN A 215 7.22 5.69 9.79
C ASN A 215 7.22 4.18 10.00
N ASP A 216 8.29 3.68 10.61
CA ASP A 216 8.24 2.40 11.30
C ASP A 216 7.23 2.48 12.46
N GLY A 217 6.71 1.34 12.89
CA GLY A 217 5.64 1.28 13.85
C GLY A 217 5.82 0.09 14.77
N THR A 218 5.70 0.34 16.07
CA THR A 218 5.64 -0.70 17.11
C THR A 218 4.21 -0.98 17.58
N SER A 219 3.23 -0.36 16.93
CA SER A 219 1.80 -0.58 17.12
C SER A 219 1.13 -0.66 15.75
N SER A 220 0.20 -1.59 15.63
CA SER A 220 -0.50 -1.91 14.39
C SER A 220 -2.01 -1.84 14.58
N THR A 221 -2.74 -1.56 13.51
CA THR A 221 -4.17 -1.31 13.55
C THR A 221 -4.90 -2.00 12.40
N PHE A 222 -4.57 -3.26 12.11
CA PHE A 222 -5.21 -4.02 11.04
C PHE A 222 -6.74 -3.86 11.03
N GLY A 223 -7.27 -3.30 9.93
CA GLY A 223 -8.69 -3.03 9.70
C GLY A 223 -9.24 -1.81 10.44
N ALA A 224 -8.40 -0.95 11.01
CA ALA A 224 -8.78 0.19 11.84
C ALA A 224 -7.88 1.42 11.59
N PRO A 225 -8.34 2.64 11.91
CA PRO A 225 -7.52 3.83 11.72
C PRO A 225 -6.20 3.80 12.50
N ASN A 226 -5.10 4.19 11.83
CA ASN A 226 -3.77 4.25 12.43
C ASN A 226 -3.75 5.10 13.71
N ILE A 227 -3.13 4.55 14.75
CA ILE A 227 -2.79 5.31 15.95
C ILE A 227 -1.42 5.94 15.75
N TRP A 228 -1.41 7.27 15.69
CA TRP A 228 -0.19 8.07 15.70
C TRP A 228 0.37 8.09 17.12
N SER A 229 1.68 8.00 17.27
CA SER A 229 2.40 7.59 18.49
C SER A 229 2.58 6.08 18.59
N GLY A 230 3.56 5.62 17.81
CA GLY A 230 4.08 4.27 17.83
C GLY A 230 5.31 4.09 16.92
N GLY A 231 5.61 5.09 16.07
CA GLY A 231 6.90 5.19 15.40
C GLY A 231 8.06 5.56 16.32
N ALA A 232 9.24 5.05 15.98
CA ALA A 232 10.43 5.05 16.82
C ALA A 232 11.44 6.13 16.41
#